data_AF-A0A433P7J7-F1
#
_entry.id   AF-A0A433P7J7-F1
#
_cell.length_a   1.000
_cell.length_b   1.000
_cell.length_c   1.000
_cell.angle_alpha   90.00
_cell.angle_beta   90.00
_cell.angle_gamma   90.00
#
_symmetry.space_group_name_H-M   'P 1'
#
loop_
_entity.id
_entity.type
_entity.pdbx_description
1 polymer ?
#
loop_
_entity_poly.entity_id
_entity_poly.type
_entity_poly.pdbx_seq_one_letter_code
_entity_poly.pdbx_strand_id
1 'polypeptide(L)' 'MKEHVLAKTYVEVLGLGKESEDANHLIQWRMPGKNKQKTAGDFASVAYEVIAPRSAVIRGTRTVHDVNQQLDNLCTCNAR' A
#
# COMPACT_ATOMS: atom_id res chain seq x y z
N MET A 1 3.41 -9.77 9.01
CA MET A 1 3.82 -8.76 8.01
C MET A 1 3.61 -7.38 8.61
N LYS A 2 4.63 -6.52 8.63
CA LYS A 2 4.52 -5.14 9.17
C LYS A 2 4.18 -4.18 8.03
N GLU A 3 3.40 -3.15 8.29
CA GLU A 3 2.96 -2.14 7.29
C GLU A 3 4.14 -1.54 6.51
N HIS A 4 5.31 -1.47 7.11
CA HIS A 4 6.54 -1.01 6.47
C HIS A 4 7.01 -1.90 5.29
N VAL A 5 6.77 -3.20 5.35
CA VAL A 5 7.08 -4.12 4.24
C VAL A 5 6.08 -3.90 3.10
N LEU A 6 4.78 -3.77 3.42
CA LEU A 6 3.76 -3.42 2.43
C LEU A 6 4.11 -2.11 1.74
N ALA A 7 4.50 -1.07 2.49
CA ALA A 7 4.87 0.22 1.93
C ALA A 7 6.01 0.12 0.91
N LYS A 8 7.07 -0.63 1.24
CA LYS A 8 8.20 -0.85 0.32
C LYS A 8 7.77 -1.62 -0.92
N THR A 9 7.00 -2.70 -0.76
CA THR A 9 6.49 -3.47 -1.89
C THR A 9 5.59 -2.61 -2.78
N TYR A 10 4.75 -1.73 -2.21
CA TYR A 10 3.95 -0.80 -3.00
C TYR A 10 4.79 0.20 -3.78
N VAL A 11 5.83 0.76 -3.18
CA VAL A 11 6.79 1.65 -3.88
C VAL A 11 7.45 0.93 -5.05
N GLU A 12 7.84 -0.34 -4.87
CA GLU A 12 8.44 -1.16 -5.93
C GLU A 12 7.44 -1.55 -7.03
N VAL A 13 6.23 -1.97 -6.65
CA VAL A 13 5.16 -2.37 -7.59
C VAL A 13 4.62 -1.19 -8.40
N LEU A 14 4.50 -0.02 -7.78
CA LEU A 14 4.04 1.21 -8.43
C LEU A 14 5.16 1.93 -9.20
N GLY A 15 6.42 1.48 -9.06
CA GLY A 15 7.58 2.13 -9.68
C GLY A 15 7.82 3.55 -9.18
N LEU A 16 7.45 3.87 -7.94
CA LEU A 16 7.71 5.17 -7.35
C LEU A 16 9.22 5.32 -7.12
N GLY A 17 9.77 6.49 -7.46
CA GLY A 17 11.14 6.82 -7.08
C GLY A 17 11.26 6.71 -5.56
N LYS A 18 12.27 5.97 -5.07
CA LYS A 18 12.47 5.75 -3.62
C LYS A 18 12.63 7.06 -2.83
N GLU A 19 12.94 8.15 -3.53
CA GLU A 19 13.13 9.50 -2.99
C GLU A 19 11.96 10.45 -3.32
N SER A 20 10.93 9.99 -4.02
CA SER A 20 9.73 10.78 -4.28
C SER A 20 8.94 11.00 -3.00
N GLU A 21 8.29 12.17 -2.90
CA GLU A 21 7.48 12.56 -1.75
C GLU A 21 6.37 11.51 -1.48
N ASP A 22 5.77 10.94 -2.53
CA ASP A 22 4.79 9.85 -2.42
C ASP A 22 5.36 8.57 -1.78
N ALA A 23 6.60 8.19 -2.12
CA ALA A 23 7.24 6.98 -1.61
C ALA A 23 7.60 7.15 -0.13
N ASN A 24 8.16 8.31 0.23
CA ASN A 24 8.39 8.66 1.63
C ASN A 24 7.07 8.75 2.40
N HIS A 25 5.99 9.22 1.78
CA HIS A 25 4.68 9.29 2.43
C HIS A 25 4.08 7.90 2.69
N LEU A 26 4.20 6.96 1.75
CA LEU A 26 3.84 5.54 1.94
C LEU A 26 4.68 4.87 3.03
N ILE A 27 6.00 5.10 3.05
CA ILE A 27 6.94 4.48 4.00
C ILE A 27 6.78 5.08 5.41
N GLN A 28 6.56 6.38 5.49
CA GLN A 28 6.40 7.16 6.72
C GLN A 28 4.92 7.51 6.98
N TRP A 29 3.99 6.61 6.66
CA TRP A 29 2.53 6.79 6.83
C TRP A 29 2.09 7.19 8.25
N ARG A 30 2.93 6.92 9.26
CA ARG A 30 2.71 7.26 10.67
C ARG A 30 3.18 8.67 11.05
N MET A 31 4.01 9.30 10.22
CA MET A 31 4.47 10.67 10.46
C MET A 31 3.54 11.62 9.70
N PRO A 32 2.90 12.59 10.37
CA PRO A 32 2.24 13.66 9.64
C PRO A 32 3.34 14.39 8.85
N GLY A 33 3.32 14.27 7.53
CA GLY A 33 4.16 15.08 6.66
C GLY A 33 3.91 16.57 6.89
N LYS A 34 4.76 17.44 6.31
CA LYS A 34 4.64 18.91 6.40
C LYS A 34 3.24 19.44 6.05
N ASN A 35 2.46 18.70 5.27
CA ASN A 35 1.03 18.92 5.14
C ASN A 35 0.29 18.05 6.16
N LYS A 36 -0.45 18.71 7.06
CA LYS A 36 -1.49 18.12 7.92
C LYS A 36 -2.54 17.37 7.09
N GLN A 37 -2.20 16.19 6.57
CA GLN A 37 -3.16 15.31 5.92
C GLN A 37 -3.96 14.61 7.01
N LYS A 38 -5.28 14.76 6.95
CA LYS A 38 -6.26 14.21 7.91
C LYS A 38 -6.21 12.67 8.00
N THR A 39 -5.44 12.02 7.14
CA THR A 39 -5.23 10.59 6.98
C THR A 39 -3.94 10.07 7.65
N ALA A 40 -3.14 10.93 8.29
CA ALA A 40 -1.95 10.52 9.02
C ALA A 40 -2.30 9.58 10.19
N GLY A 41 -1.88 8.31 10.09
CA GLY A 41 -2.21 7.25 11.07
C GLY A 41 -2.97 6.07 10.49
N ASP A 42 -3.44 6.14 9.25
CA ASP A 42 -4.07 5.02 8.54
C ASP A 42 -3.32 4.71 7.23
N PHE A 43 -2.53 3.64 7.23
CA PHE A 43 -1.72 3.24 6.06
C PHE A 43 -2.58 2.98 4.81
N ALA A 44 -3.78 2.41 4.98
CA ALA A 44 -4.65 2.07 3.87
C ALA A 44 -5.15 3.32 3.13
N SER A 45 -5.52 4.37 3.88
CA SER A 45 -5.96 5.64 3.32
C SER A 45 -4.84 6.37 2.57
N VAL A 46 -3.63 6.40 3.15
CA VAL A 46 -2.45 7.00 2.48
C VAL A 46 -2.11 6.22 1.21
N ALA A 47 -2.12 4.89 1.26
CA ALA A 47 -1.88 4.06 0.09
C ALA A 47 -2.95 4.29 -0.99
N TYR A 48 -4.21 4.41 -0.59
CA TYR A 48 -5.30 4.71 -1.52
C TYR A 48 -5.12 6.07 -2.21
N GLU A 49 -4.74 7.14 -1.50
CA GLU A 49 -4.47 8.45 -2.11
C GLU A 49 -3.35 8.40 -3.16
N VAL A 50 -2.34 7.57 -2.95
CA VAL A 50 -1.21 7.42 -3.89
C VAL A 50 -1.57 6.50 -5.07
N ILE A 51 -2.35 5.45 -4.84
CA ILE A 51 -2.71 4.43 -5.84
C ILE A 51 -3.88 4.89 -6.70
N ALA A 52 -4.91 5.54 -6.13
CA ALA A 52 -6.12 5.96 -6.84
C ALA A 52 -5.85 6.81 -8.09
N PRO A 53 -4.98 7.85 -8.08
CA PRO A 53 -4.68 8.63 -9.28
C PRO A 53 -3.81 7.87 -10.31
N ARG A 54 -3.15 6.78 -9.89
CA ARG A 54 -2.22 5.99 -10.73
C ARG A 54 -2.85 4.70 -11.25
N SER A 55 -3.91 4.22 -10.61
CA SER A 55 -4.60 2.99 -10.98
C SER A 55 -5.68 3.28 -12.01
N ALA A 56 -5.48 2.79 -13.23
CA ALA A 56 -6.51 2.76 -14.27
C ALA A 56 -7.60 1.70 -14.00
N VAL A 57 -7.45 0.90 -12.95
CA VAL A 57 -8.39 -0.16 -12.57
C VAL A 57 -9.44 0.43 -11.63
N ILE A 58 -10.59 0.79 -12.21
CA ILE A 58 -11.75 1.35 -11.50
C ILE A 58 -12.67 0.21 -10.98
N ARG A 59 -12.58 -0.99 -11.57
CA ARG A 59 -13.32 -2.19 -11.15
C ARG A 59 -12.37 -3.35 -10.89
N GLY A 60 -12.32 -3.79 -9.64
CA GLY A 60 -11.72 -5.08 -9.30
C GLY A 60 -12.58 -6.21 -9.85
N THR A 61 -11.99 -7.05 -10.71
CA THR A 61 -12.65 -8.26 -11.25
C THR A 61 -12.52 -9.47 -10.32
N ARG A 62 -11.87 -9.30 -9.16
CA ARG A 62 -11.60 -10.39 -8.21
C ARG A 62 -12.76 -10.59 -7.24
N THR A 63 -13.07 -11.85 -6.98
CA THR A 63 -14.08 -12.28 -6.00
C THR A 63 -13.47 -12.37 -4.60
N VAL A 64 -14.31 -12.36 -3.56
CA VAL A 64 -13.87 -12.55 -2.17
C VAL A 64 -13.08 -13.86 -1.99
N HIS A 65 -13.45 -14.91 -2.73
CA HIS A 65 -12.76 -16.19 -2.69
C HIS A 65 -11.31 -16.09 -3.21
N ASP A 66 -11.12 -15.40 -4.32
CA ASP A 66 -9.81 -15.22 -4.94
C ASP A 66 -8.87 -14.36 -4.05
N VAL A 67 -9.42 -13.32 -3.41
CA VAL A 67 -8.70 -12.52 -2.41
C VAL A 67 -8.29 -13.38 -1.21
N ASN A 68 -9.18 -14.21 -0.68
CA ASN A 68 -8.87 -15.12 0.42
C ASN A 68 -7.81 -16.16 0.04
N GLN A 69 -7.84 -16.69 -1.18
CA GLN A 69 -6.82 -17.63 -1.66
C GLN A 69 -5.43 -16.99 -1.72
N GLN A 70 -5.34 -15.72 -2.14
CA GLN A 70 -4.07 -15.00 -2.11
C GLN A 70 -3.56 -14.73 -0.70
N LEU A 71 -4.46 -14.35 0.23
CA LEU A 71 -4.13 -14.18 1.64
C LEU A 71 -3.62 -15.50 2.26
N ASP A 72 -4.26 -16.62 1.93
CA ASP A 72 -3.86 -17.95 2.39
C ASP A 72 -2.48 -18.37 1.85
N ASN A 73 -2.23 -18.11 0.56
CA ASN A 73 -0.92 -18.32 -0.05
C ASN A 73 0.18 -17.46 0.60
N LEU A 74 -0.13 -16.20 0.93
CA LEU A 74 0.80 -15.31 1.64
C LEU A 74 1.09 -15.79 3.06
N CYS A 75 0.07 -16.25 3.80
CA CYS A 75 0.24 -16.84 5.12
C CYS A 75 1.08 -18.12 5.07
N THR A 76 0.81 -19.00 4.11
CA THR A 76 1.53 -20.27 3.94
C THR A 76 2.99 -20.05 3.54
N CYS A 77 3.28 -19.06 2.67
CA CYS A 77 4.66 -18.69 2.32
C CYS A 77 5.43 -18.02 3.47
N ASN A 78 4.76 -17.28 4.35
CA ASN A 78 5.40 -16.60 5.48
C ASN A 78 5.52 -17.48 6.75
N ALA A 79 5.00 -18.71 6.71
CA ALA A 79 5.09 -19.68 7.81
C ALA A 79 6.31 -20.61 7.73
N ARG A 80 7.24 -20.35 6.81
CA ARG A 80 8.53 -21.07 6.67
C ARG A 80 9.71 -20.21 7.08
#